data_AF-A0A8X7VPZ1-F1
#
_entry.id   AF-A0A8X7VPZ1-F1
#
_cell.length_a   1.000
_cell.length_b   1.000
_cell.length_c   1.000
_cell.angle_alpha   90.00
_cell.angle_beta   90.00
_cell.angle_gamma   90.00
#
_symmetry.space_group_name_H-M   'P 1'
#
loop_
_entity.id
_entity.type
_entity.pdbx_description
1 polymer ?
#
loop_
_entity_poly.entity_id
_entity_poly.type
_entity_poly.pdbx_seq_one_letter_code
_entity_poly.pdbx_strand_id
1 'polypeptide(L)'
;MKTYLLLFLISSSLQFSSGEGEQCGIQAGGALCPNGLCCSAYGFCGTTKPYCKIPGCQSQCNYHPTPPGPPPPDPPDPIEQCGRQADGALCPNDLCCSAYGFCGNTEAYCGIGCQRQCTPPSPDPAPSPTPSGPTSPSNFILDAVI
;
A
#
# COMPACT_ATOMS: atom_id res chain seq x y z
N MET A 1 38.44 -17.78 -47.30
CA MET A 1 36.98 -17.54 -47.39
C MET A 1 36.19 -18.35 -46.35
N LYS A 2 36.37 -19.68 -46.26
CA LYS A 2 35.64 -20.52 -45.29
C LYS A 2 36.04 -20.35 -43.81
N THR A 3 37.24 -19.83 -43.51
CA THR A 3 37.71 -19.57 -42.14
C THR A 3 37.10 -18.33 -41.49
N TYR A 4 36.67 -17.33 -42.27
CA TYR A 4 36.02 -16.13 -41.74
C TYR A 4 34.56 -16.37 -41.34
N LEU A 5 33.88 -17.34 -41.97
CA LEU A 5 32.50 -17.70 -41.64
C LEU A 5 32.37 -18.38 -40.27
N LEU A 6 33.43 -19.08 -39.83
CA LEU A 6 33.47 -19.73 -38.51
C LEU A 6 33.70 -18.71 -37.38
N LEU A 7 34.49 -17.65 -37.61
CA LEU A 7 34.75 -16.61 -36.61
C LEU A 7 33.52 -15.72 -36.30
N PHE A 8 32.59 -15.59 -37.25
CA PHE A 8 31.33 -14.86 -37.04
C PHE A 8 30.30 -15.62 -36.17
N LEU A 9 30.34 -16.96 -36.14
CA LEU A 9 29.39 -17.76 -35.35
C LEU A 9 29.76 -17.88 -33.87
N ILE A 10 31.05 -17.79 -33.53
CA ILE A 10 31.54 -17.78 -32.13
C ILE A 10 31.50 -16.39 -31.48
N SER A 11 31.30 -15.31 -32.24
CA SER A 11 31.17 -13.94 -31.70
C SER A 11 29.75 -13.58 -31.27
N SER A 12 28.74 -14.37 -31.66
CA SER A 12 27.31 -14.08 -31.42
C SER A 12 26.78 -14.61 -30.08
N SER A 13 27.61 -15.22 -29.23
CA SER A 13 27.18 -15.90 -27.99
C SER A 13 27.64 -15.25 -26.67
N LEU A 14 28.27 -14.06 -26.69
CA LEU A 14 28.61 -13.29 -25.48
C LEU A 14 27.71 -12.07 -25.26
N GLN A 15 26.41 -12.25 -25.39
CA GLN A 15 25.43 -11.30 -24.85
C GLN A 15 24.61 -12.00 -23.78
N PHE A 16 25.30 -12.42 -22.71
CA PHE A 16 24.63 -12.75 -21.46
C PHE A 16 24.16 -11.42 -20.86
N SER A 17 22.95 -11.03 -21.24
CA SER A 17 22.23 -9.93 -20.61
C SER A 17 21.91 -10.38 -19.19
N SER A 18 22.81 -10.11 -18.24
CA SER A 18 22.46 -10.14 -16.83
C SER A 18 21.36 -9.12 -16.66
N GLY A 19 20.12 -9.59 -16.46
CA GLY A 19 19.04 -8.71 -16.05
C GLY A 19 19.53 -7.90 -14.85
N GLU A 20 19.48 -6.57 -14.98
CA GLU A 20 20.00 -5.62 -14.00
C GLU A 20 19.10 -5.60 -12.77
N GLY A 21 19.16 -6.66 -11.97
CA GLY A 21 18.74 -6.64 -10.59
C GLY A 21 19.92 -6.17 -9.74
N GLU A 22 19.67 -5.24 -8.81
CA GLU A 22 20.67 -4.82 -7.82
C GLU A 22 21.24 -6.06 -7.12
N GLN A 23 22.53 -6.32 -7.32
CA GLN A 23 23.19 -7.48 -6.76
C GLN A 23 23.57 -7.22 -5.30
N CYS A 24 23.44 -8.24 -4.46
CA CYS A 24 23.71 -8.17 -3.03
C CYS A 24 24.32 -9.47 -2.51
N GLY A 25 24.73 -9.46 -1.24
CA GLY A 25 25.17 -10.68 -0.55
C GLY A 25 26.50 -11.21 -1.06
N ILE A 26 26.75 -12.50 -0.84
CA ILE A 26 28.05 -13.12 -1.18
C ILE A 26 28.36 -13.07 -2.68
N GLN A 27 27.34 -13.00 -3.53
CA GLN A 27 27.49 -12.88 -4.98
C GLN A 27 28.02 -11.50 -5.40
N ALA A 28 27.89 -10.50 -4.52
CA ALA A 28 28.29 -9.11 -4.74
C ALA A 28 29.27 -8.60 -3.66
N GLY A 29 30.14 -9.47 -3.14
CA GLY A 29 31.16 -9.08 -2.17
C GLY A 29 30.61 -8.61 -0.81
N GLY A 30 29.40 -9.05 -0.44
CA GLY A 30 28.73 -8.66 0.79
C GLY A 30 27.91 -7.37 0.69
N ALA A 31 27.67 -6.85 -0.52
CA ALA A 31 26.87 -5.65 -0.72
C ALA A 31 25.48 -5.77 -0.06
N LEU A 32 25.03 -4.67 0.55
CA LEU A 32 23.68 -4.53 1.08
C LEU A 32 22.77 -3.95 -0.01
N CYS A 33 21.49 -4.31 0.06
CA CYS A 33 20.50 -3.69 -0.82
C CYS A 33 20.16 -2.27 -0.36
N PRO A 34 19.87 -1.34 -1.29
CA PRO A 34 19.40 -0.01 -0.94
C PRO A 34 18.04 -0.07 -0.24
N ASN A 35 17.66 1.02 0.42
CA ASN A 35 16.36 1.18 1.11
C ASN A 35 16.02 0.08 2.13
N GLY A 36 17.02 -0.66 2.63
CA GLY A 36 16.80 -1.74 3.59
C GLY A 36 16.22 -3.03 2.99
N LEU A 37 16.16 -3.18 1.66
CA LEU A 37 15.53 -4.33 1.01
C LEU A 37 16.22 -5.66 1.37
N CYS A 38 15.48 -6.76 1.39
CA CYS A 38 16.06 -8.07 1.69
C CYS A 38 16.99 -8.54 0.57
N CYS A 39 18.14 -9.08 0.95
CA CYS A 39 19.00 -9.80 0.04
C CYS A 39 18.62 -11.28 0.01
N SER A 40 18.12 -11.77 -1.13
CA SER A 40 17.77 -13.18 -1.32
C SER A 40 19.00 -14.10 -1.32
N ALA A 41 18.78 -15.42 -1.23
CA ALA A 41 19.84 -16.43 -1.32
C ALA A 41 20.64 -16.35 -2.63
N TYR A 42 20.00 -15.82 -3.68
CA TYR A 42 20.56 -15.74 -5.03
C TYR A 42 21.29 -14.42 -5.31
N GLY A 43 21.38 -13.53 -4.33
CA GLY A 43 22.11 -12.28 -4.45
C GLY A 43 21.34 -11.18 -5.16
N PHE A 44 20.02 -11.18 -5.02
CA PHE A 44 19.14 -10.14 -5.56
C PHE A 44 18.32 -9.47 -4.47
N CYS A 45 18.08 -8.17 -4.63
CA CYS A 45 17.31 -7.33 -3.71
C CYS A 45 15.80 -7.38 -3.95
N GLY A 46 15.00 -7.40 -2.88
CA GLY A 46 13.55 -7.35 -3.00
C GLY A 46 12.80 -7.34 -1.67
N THR A 47 11.47 -7.24 -1.74
CA THR A 47 10.57 -7.11 -0.57
C THR A 47 9.68 -8.32 -0.35
N THR A 48 9.61 -9.25 -1.31
CA THR A 48 8.69 -10.37 -1.27
C THR A 48 9.28 -11.54 -0.48
N LYS A 49 8.42 -12.50 -0.10
CA LYS A 49 8.80 -13.69 0.67
C LYS A 49 10.04 -14.44 0.14
N PRO A 50 10.27 -14.60 -1.18
CA PRO A 50 11.49 -15.23 -1.71
C PRO A 50 12.80 -14.50 -1.34
N TYR A 51 12.73 -13.21 -1.04
CA TYR A 51 13.89 -12.39 -0.69
C TYR A 51 14.11 -12.33 0.81
N CYS A 52 13.03 -12.21 1.59
CA CYS A 52 13.09 -11.92 3.02
C CYS A 52 12.99 -13.15 3.92
N LYS A 53 12.46 -14.28 3.44
CA LYS A 53 12.21 -15.44 4.29
C LYS A 53 13.52 -16.12 4.73
N ILE A 54 13.57 -16.50 6.00
CA ILE A 54 14.57 -17.42 6.55
C ILE A 54 14.02 -18.87 6.52
N PRO A 55 14.82 -19.88 6.14
CA PRO A 55 16.19 -19.78 5.62
C PRO A 55 16.23 -19.28 4.18
N GLY A 56 17.29 -18.55 3.81
CA GLY A 56 17.54 -18.11 2.44
C GLY A 56 17.91 -16.63 2.32
N CYS A 57 17.29 -15.76 3.11
CA CYS A 57 17.73 -14.37 3.14
C CYS A 57 19.16 -14.23 3.71
N GLN A 58 20.01 -13.48 3.03
CA GLN A 58 21.42 -13.25 3.39
C GLN A 58 21.60 -12.03 4.30
N SER A 59 20.89 -10.93 4.04
CA SER A 59 20.99 -9.68 4.80
C SER A 59 19.69 -8.88 4.72
N GLN A 60 19.46 -8.00 5.71
CA GLN A 60 18.27 -7.15 5.80
C GLN A 60 16.94 -7.94 5.81
N CYS A 61 16.97 -9.13 6.43
CA CYS A 61 15.85 -10.09 6.44
C CYS A 61 14.65 -9.69 7.29
N ASN A 62 14.84 -8.68 8.14
CA ASN A 62 13.79 -8.07 8.93
C ASN A 62 13.17 -6.87 8.20
N TYR A 63 13.10 -6.92 6.86
CA TYR A 63 12.42 -5.90 6.09
C TYR A 63 10.95 -5.87 6.47
N HIS A 64 10.58 -4.81 7.19
CA HIS A 64 9.20 -4.43 7.35
C HIS A 64 8.91 -3.45 6.21
N PRO A 65 8.08 -3.81 5.21
CA PRO A 65 7.57 -2.78 4.33
C PRO A 65 6.95 -1.73 5.24
N THR A 66 7.38 -0.48 5.13
CA THR A 66 6.49 0.61 5.50
C THR A 66 5.19 0.31 4.78
N PRO A 67 4.04 0.21 5.48
CA PRO A 67 2.76 0.10 4.82
C PRO A 67 2.73 1.12 3.69
N PRO A 68 2.18 0.80 2.51
CA PRO A 68 1.86 1.84 1.55
C PRO A 68 1.22 2.97 2.35
N GLY A 69 1.67 4.19 2.14
CA GLY A 69 0.94 5.34 2.66
C GLY A 69 -0.54 5.16 2.31
N PRO A 70 -1.46 5.78 3.07
CA PRO A 70 -2.86 5.81 2.67
C PRO A 70 -2.95 6.07 1.16
N PRO A 71 -3.85 5.41 0.42
CA PRO A 71 -4.04 5.74 -0.99
C PRO A 71 -4.13 7.27 -1.11
N PRO A 72 -3.57 7.87 -2.18
CA PRO A 72 -3.85 9.28 -2.46
C PRO A 72 -5.36 9.48 -2.29
N PRO A 73 -5.81 10.58 -1.65
CA PRO A 73 -7.23 10.87 -1.57
C PRO A 73 -7.86 10.65 -2.95
N ASP A 74 -9.01 9.97 -2.99
CA ASP A 74 -9.73 9.78 -4.25
C ASP A 74 -9.79 11.13 -4.99
N PRO A 75 -9.68 11.15 -6.34
CA PRO A 75 -9.88 12.38 -7.09
C PRO A 75 -11.16 13.02 -6.56
N PRO A 76 -11.13 14.29 -6.13
CA PRO A 76 -12.35 14.90 -5.63
C PRO A 76 -13.43 14.68 -6.69
N ASP A 77 -14.53 14.04 -6.28
CA ASP A 77 -15.80 14.07 -7.02
C ASP A 77 -15.96 15.49 -7.59
N PRO A 78 -16.39 15.65 -8.85
CA PRO A 78 -16.33 16.92 -9.59
C PRO A 78 -16.69 18.07 -8.66
N ILE A 79 -15.62 18.74 -8.21
CA ILE A 79 -15.56 19.73 -7.13
C ILE A 79 -16.88 20.48 -6.98
N GLU A 80 -17.70 20.04 -6.01
CA GLU A 80 -18.87 20.82 -5.61
C GLU A 80 -18.33 22.13 -5.02
N GLN A 81 -18.41 23.18 -5.85
CA GLN A 81 -18.05 24.51 -5.43
C GLN A 81 -19.07 24.98 -4.40
N CYS A 82 -18.60 25.65 -3.37
CA CYS A 82 -19.43 26.09 -2.25
C CYS A 82 -19.12 27.53 -1.86
N GLY A 83 -19.93 28.08 -0.96
CA GLY A 83 -19.69 29.39 -0.40
C GLY A 83 -19.81 30.50 -1.44
N ARG A 84 -19.11 31.62 -1.24
CA ARG A 84 -19.26 32.81 -2.09
C ARG A 84 -18.86 32.60 -3.55
N GLN A 85 -18.08 31.55 -3.84
CA GLN A 85 -17.66 31.17 -5.19
C GLN A 85 -18.77 30.45 -5.97
N ALA A 86 -19.81 29.98 -5.29
CA ALA A 86 -20.93 29.25 -5.85
C ALA A 86 -22.28 29.76 -5.31
N ASP A 87 -22.48 31.09 -5.32
CA ASP A 87 -23.73 31.73 -4.89
C ASP A 87 -24.23 31.32 -3.49
N GLY A 88 -23.31 30.99 -2.59
CA GLY A 88 -23.61 30.55 -1.23
C GLY A 88 -24.00 29.08 -1.10
N ALA A 89 -23.75 28.26 -2.13
CA ALA A 89 -24.01 26.83 -2.10
C ALA A 89 -23.39 26.16 -0.87
N LEU A 90 -24.14 25.22 -0.30
CA LEU A 90 -23.69 24.36 0.78
C LEU A 90 -23.09 23.09 0.18
N CYS A 91 -22.19 22.49 0.93
CA CYS A 91 -21.61 21.22 0.59
C CYS A 91 -22.56 20.06 0.90
N PRO A 92 -22.48 18.96 0.14
CA PRO A 92 -23.26 17.76 0.38
C PRO A 92 -22.75 17.06 1.65
N ASN A 93 -23.58 16.21 2.25
CA ASN A 93 -23.23 15.40 3.43
C ASN A 93 -22.64 16.21 4.60
N ASP A 94 -23.07 17.46 4.75
CA ASP A 94 -22.59 18.37 5.79
C ASP A 94 -21.07 18.59 5.83
N LEU A 95 -20.39 18.40 4.69
CA LEU A 95 -18.97 18.69 4.55
C LEU A 95 -18.67 20.18 4.75
N CYS A 96 -17.47 20.51 5.19
CA CYS A 96 -17.03 21.88 5.41
C CYS A 96 -16.74 22.58 4.08
N CYS A 97 -17.18 23.83 3.96
CA CYS A 97 -16.84 24.70 2.84
C CYS A 97 -15.59 25.52 3.16
N SER A 98 -14.47 25.20 2.51
CA SER A 98 -13.18 25.89 2.72
C SER A 98 -13.23 27.38 2.33
N ALA A 99 -12.22 28.15 2.76
CA ALA A 99 -12.05 29.56 2.38
C ALA A 99 -12.05 29.80 0.86
N TYR A 100 -11.69 28.78 0.08
CA TYR A 100 -11.52 28.81 -1.36
C TYR A 100 -12.75 28.32 -2.15
N GLY A 101 -13.79 27.87 -1.46
CA GLY A 101 -15.05 27.46 -2.08
C GLY A 101 -15.06 26.01 -2.55
N PHE A 102 -14.42 25.12 -1.79
CA PHE A 102 -14.41 23.68 -2.02
C PHE A 102 -14.86 22.92 -0.79
N CYS A 103 -15.56 21.80 -1.00
CA CYS A 103 -16.09 20.92 0.03
C CYS A 103 -15.08 19.85 0.50
N GLY A 104 -15.04 19.58 1.81
CA GLY A 104 -14.22 18.51 2.40
C GLY A 104 -14.39 18.39 3.92
N ASN A 105 -13.75 17.40 4.54
CA ASN A 105 -13.91 17.07 5.98
C ASN A 105 -12.63 17.19 6.82
N THR A 106 -11.52 17.66 6.23
CA THR A 106 -10.25 17.84 6.94
C THR A 106 -10.10 19.25 7.50
N GLU A 107 -9.10 19.47 8.36
CA GLU A 107 -8.78 20.79 8.92
C GLU A 107 -8.58 21.88 7.84
N ALA A 108 -8.08 21.52 6.66
CA ALA A 108 -7.93 22.46 5.55
C ALA A 108 -9.27 23.04 5.05
N TYR A 109 -10.37 22.33 5.28
CA TYR A 109 -11.73 22.72 4.87
C TYR A 109 -12.54 23.29 6.03
N CYS A 110 -12.39 22.71 7.23
CA CYS A 110 -13.16 23.06 8.43
C CYS A 110 -12.48 24.10 9.33
N GLY A 111 -11.19 24.36 9.11
CA GLY A 111 -10.37 25.22 9.95
C GLY A 111 -10.58 26.71 9.69
N ILE A 112 -9.52 27.50 9.97
CA ILE A 112 -9.56 28.96 9.84
C ILE A 112 -9.92 29.36 8.40
N GLY A 113 -10.92 30.23 8.29
CA GLY A 113 -11.40 30.73 6.99
C GLY A 113 -12.46 29.86 6.33
N CYS A 114 -12.92 28.78 6.97
CA CYS A 114 -14.12 28.08 6.54
C CYS A 114 -15.32 29.03 6.39
N GLN A 115 -16.09 28.87 5.33
CA GLN A 115 -17.21 29.73 4.95
C GLN A 115 -18.56 29.26 5.50
N ARG A 116 -18.82 27.94 5.46
CA ARG A 116 -20.09 27.28 5.83
C ARG A 116 -19.80 25.84 6.28
N GLN A 117 -20.67 25.27 7.12
CA GLN A 117 -20.54 23.88 7.60
C GLN A 117 -19.19 23.60 8.28
N CYS A 118 -18.65 24.56 9.04
CA CYS A 118 -17.26 24.51 9.56
C CYS A 118 -17.02 23.51 10.69
N THR A 119 -18.08 22.90 11.19
CA THR A 119 -17.98 21.75 12.08
C THR A 119 -18.02 20.52 11.19
N PRO A 120 -16.96 19.71 11.11
CA PRO A 120 -16.99 18.48 10.32
C PRO A 120 -18.14 17.60 10.83
N PRO A 121 -18.79 16.82 9.94
CA PRO A 121 -19.74 15.83 10.40
C PRO A 121 -19.01 14.94 11.40
N SER A 122 -19.60 14.78 12.59
CA SER A 122 -19.11 13.76 13.53
C SER A 122 -18.98 12.46 12.76
N PRO A 123 -17.90 11.68 12.92
CA PRO A 123 -17.94 10.31 12.42
C PRO A 123 -19.20 9.70 13.02
N ASP A 124 -20.17 9.35 12.16
CA ASP A 124 -21.30 8.54 12.59
C ASP A 124 -20.71 7.40 13.43
N PRO A 125 -21.28 7.08 14.60
CA PRO A 125 -20.85 5.91 15.33
C PRO A 125 -20.80 4.78 14.32
N ALA A 126 -19.58 4.27 14.06
CA ALA A 126 -19.41 3.11 13.20
C ALA A 126 -20.49 2.11 13.63
N PRO A 127 -21.23 1.47 12.69
CA PRO A 127 -22.24 0.51 13.08
C PRO A 127 -21.60 -0.42 14.10
N SER A 128 -22.08 -0.33 15.34
CA SER A 128 -21.52 -1.09 16.46
C SER A 128 -21.43 -2.53 15.99
N PRO A 129 -20.30 -3.24 16.16
CA PRO A 129 -20.27 -4.65 15.83
C PRO A 129 -21.44 -5.28 16.58
N THR A 130 -22.42 -5.79 15.84
CA THR A 130 -23.52 -6.55 16.39
C THR A 130 -22.87 -7.62 17.27
N PRO A 131 -23.16 -7.69 18.58
CA PRO A 131 -22.65 -8.80 19.37
C PRO A 131 -23.16 -10.06 18.67
N SER A 132 -22.22 -10.87 18.16
CA SER A 132 -22.54 -12.21 17.73
C SER A 132 -23.20 -12.86 18.92
N GLY A 133 -24.52 -13.10 18.79
CA GLY A 133 -25.31 -13.67 19.86
C GLY A 133 -24.63 -14.95 20.38
N PRO A 134 -24.77 -15.27 21.66
CA PRO A 134 -24.23 -16.53 22.17
C PRO A 134 -24.80 -17.65 21.30
N THR A 135 -23.89 -18.41 20.68
CA THR A 135 -24.21 -19.73 20.14
C THR A 135 -24.83 -20.52 21.28
N SER A 136 -26.15 -20.68 21.21
CA SER A 136 -26.90 -21.59 22.07
C SER A 136 -26.20 -22.95 22.03
N PRO A 137 -25.69 -23.48 23.15
CA PRO A 137 -25.43 -24.91 23.22
C PRO A 137 -26.81 -25.57 23.23
N SER A 138 -27.19 -26.19 22.12
CA SER A 138 -28.29 -27.15 22.15
C SER A 138 -27.93 -28.19 23.21
N ASN A 139 -28.67 -28.15 24.31
CA ASN A 139 -28.65 -29.16 25.35
C ASN A 139 -28.71 -30.55 24.71
N PHE A 140 -27.60 -31.28 24.80
CA PHE A 140 -27.59 -32.72 24.70
C PHE A 140 -28.17 -33.24 26.02
N ILE A 141 -29.50 -33.32 26.06
CA ILE A 141 -30.23 -33.89 27.18
C ILE A 141 -30.05 -35.42 27.10
N LEU A 142 -29.20 -35.92 27.99
CA LEU A 142 -29.45 -37.07 28.85
C LEU A 142 -30.23 -38.26 28.24
N ASP A 143 -29.53 -39.20 27.63
CA ASP A 143 -29.92 -40.62 27.68
C ASP A 143 -28.85 -41.38 28.47
N ALA A 144 -29.09 -41.47 29.77
CA ALA A 144 -28.44 -42.42 30.66
C ALA A 144 -29.32 -43.68 30.74
N VAL A 145 -28.94 -44.75 30.07
CA VAL A 145 -29.27 -46.12 30.48
C VAL A 145 -28.05 -47.02 30.22
N ILE A 146 -27.62 -47.68 31.30
CA ILE A 146 -26.51 -48.63 31.52
C ILE A 146 -25.18 -48.00 31.96
#